data_AF-A0A8B6ECJ3-F1
#
_entry.id   AF-A0A8B6ECJ3-F1
#
_cell.length_a   1.000
_cell.length_b   1.000
_cell.length_c   1.000
_cell.angle_alpha   90.00
_cell.angle_beta   90.00
_cell.angle_gamma   90.00
#
_symmetry.space_group_name_H-M   'P 1'
#
loop_
_entity.id
_entity.type
_entity.pdbx_description
1 polymer ?
#
loop_
_entity_poly.entity_id
_entity_poly.type
_entity_poly.pdbx_seq_one_letter_code
_entity_poly.pdbx_strand_id
1 'polypeptide(L)'
;MARVLNDLPRWITVSVWIIANIIYFTVTYFRFDQSDEYYYTRKILGPALAWARASAAALNLNCMLILLPVCRNLVSFLRGSFQKCCNRNIRRQLDKHITFHRYIAYMICLMTVIHVGAHVFNVERYAEAYDSPTPDRELLRVLSGLGSGNSSIFLNPIREPTDPILATLRFLAGVSGIVITLSLIIMVSAATELIRRSYFEVFWFTHHLFVLFFIGLVVHGFEGIVRRQTPASVMQHNPLNCSANPSNWGKRDSSGQMRCPIPEFEGISAKAWMWTIGPMVIYIIERIVRFVRSQQRVVITKVVKHPSRVYQLRMQKKGFKMLPGQYIFLHCPSISKLEWHPFTLTS
;
A
#
# COMPACT_ATOMS: atom_id res chain seq x y z
N MET A 1 -1.40 -28.40 -24.74
CA MET A 1 0.00 -27.93 -24.71
C MET A 1 0.20 -26.52 -25.32
N ALA A 2 -0.27 -26.22 -26.53
CA ALA A 2 -0.04 -24.91 -27.20
C ALA A 2 -0.64 -23.66 -26.51
N ARG A 3 -1.76 -23.78 -25.78
CA ARG A 3 -2.32 -22.66 -24.98
C ARG A 3 -1.48 -22.33 -23.74
N VAL A 4 -0.83 -23.32 -23.12
CA VAL A 4 0.00 -23.14 -21.92
C VAL A 4 1.32 -22.44 -22.28
N LEU A 5 1.96 -22.83 -23.39
CA LEU A 5 3.19 -22.19 -23.88
C LEU A 5 3.00 -20.71 -24.26
N ASN A 6 1.82 -20.34 -24.80
CA ASN A 6 1.51 -18.95 -25.15
C ASN A 6 1.30 -18.02 -23.94
N ASP A 7 0.97 -18.58 -22.78
CA ASP A 7 0.74 -17.83 -21.53
C ASP A 7 1.90 -17.96 -20.54
N LEU A 8 2.93 -18.75 -20.83
CA LEU A 8 4.09 -18.96 -19.97
C LEU A 8 4.72 -17.65 -19.44
N PRO A 9 4.95 -16.60 -20.25
CA PRO A 9 5.59 -15.39 -19.73
C PRO A 9 4.70 -14.63 -18.72
N ARG A 10 3.38 -14.84 -18.76
CA ARG A 10 2.43 -14.25 -17.79
C ARG A 10 2.59 -14.92 -16.46
N TRP A 11 2.63 -16.24 -16.48
CA TRP A 11 2.83 -17.03 -15.27
C TRP A 11 4.21 -16.76 -14.66
N ILE A 12 5.25 -16.58 -15.47
CA ILE A 12 6.57 -16.15 -14.97
C ILE A 12 6.47 -14.81 -14.25
N THR A 13 5.88 -13.77 -14.87
CA THR A 13 5.74 -12.45 -14.23
C THR A 13 4.93 -12.53 -12.93
N VAL A 14 3.80 -13.24 -12.94
CA VAL A 14 2.95 -13.41 -11.77
C VAL A 14 3.67 -14.19 -10.68
N SER A 15 4.38 -15.27 -11.01
CA SER A 15 5.16 -16.07 -10.05
C SER A 15 6.29 -15.27 -9.43
N VAL A 16 7.04 -14.49 -10.21
CA VAL A 16 8.09 -13.61 -9.68
C VAL A 16 7.50 -12.59 -8.70
N TRP A 17 6.37 -11.98 -9.06
CA TRP A 17 5.68 -11.04 -8.18
C TRP A 17 5.13 -11.69 -6.90
N ILE A 18 4.56 -12.90 -6.97
CA ILE A 18 4.11 -13.66 -5.80
C ILE A 18 5.30 -14.03 -4.90
N ILE A 19 6.38 -14.54 -5.48
CA ILE A 19 7.61 -14.88 -4.74
C ILE A 19 8.16 -13.64 -4.04
N ALA A 20 8.22 -12.49 -4.71
CA ALA A 20 8.64 -11.24 -4.09
C ALA A 20 7.76 -10.87 -2.89
N ASN A 21 6.43 -10.99 -3.01
CA ASN A 21 5.51 -10.75 -1.89
C ASN A 21 5.77 -11.69 -0.71
N ILE A 22 5.93 -12.99 -0.97
CA ILE A 22 6.20 -14.00 0.06
C ILE A 22 7.53 -13.71 0.75
N ILE A 23 8.60 -13.43 0.00
CA ILE A 23 9.92 -13.11 0.56
C ILE A 23 9.83 -11.86 1.45
N TYR A 24 9.25 -10.77 0.94
CA TYR A 24 9.13 -9.53 1.72
C TYR A 24 8.28 -9.72 2.98
N PHE A 25 7.17 -10.46 2.88
CA PHE A 25 6.32 -10.79 4.01
C PHE A 25 7.08 -11.61 5.06
N THR A 26 7.66 -12.73 4.66
CA THR A 26 8.34 -13.68 5.55
C THR A 26 9.58 -13.08 6.21
N VAL A 27 10.42 -12.38 5.46
CA VAL A 27 11.62 -11.71 6.02
C VAL A 27 11.21 -10.64 7.04
N THR A 28 10.16 -9.86 6.74
CA THR A 28 9.67 -8.85 7.68
C THR A 28 9.03 -9.52 8.89
N TYR A 29 8.26 -10.59 8.71
CA TYR A 29 7.65 -11.34 9.80
C TYR A 29 8.71 -11.80 10.81
N PHE A 30 9.73 -12.54 10.35
CA PHE A 30 10.78 -13.05 11.23
C PHE A 30 11.62 -11.95 11.86
N ARG A 31 11.83 -10.82 11.16
CA ARG A 31 12.50 -9.66 11.76
C ARG A 31 11.78 -9.16 13.00
N PHE A 32 10.45 -9.01 12.94
CA PHE A 32 9.67 -8.51 14.07
C PHE A 32 9.42 -9.58 15.14
N ASP A 33 9.38 -10.84 14.75
CA ASP A 33 9.16 -11.98 15.65
C ASP A 33 10.42 -12.37 16.45
N GLN A 34 11.62 -12.27 15.85
CA GLN A 34 12.84 -12.83 16.43
C GLN A 34 13.85 -11.77 16.90
N SER A 35 13.87 -10.56 16.34
CA SER A 35 14.91 -9.57 16.68
C SER A 35 14.78 -9.03 18.11
N ASP A 36 15.91 -8.89 18.81
CA ASP A 36 15.94 -8.39 20.20
C ASP A 36 15.45 -6.94 20.32
N GLU A 37 15.60 -6.12 19.28
CA GLU A 37 15.12 -4.72 19.25
C GLU A 37 13.61 -4.59 19.54
N TYR A 38 12.83 -5.63 19.21
CA TYR A 38 11.38 -5.66 19.39
C TYR A 38 10.94 -6.54 20.56
N TYR A 39 11.86 -7.03 21.39
CA TYR A 39 11.54 -7.96 22.48
C TYR A 39 10.44 -7.43 23.39
N TYR A 40 10.60 -6.21 23.92
CA TYR A 40 9.60 -5.59 24.80
C TYR A 40 8.30 -5.25 24.07
N THR A 41 8.40 -4.78 22.83
CA THR A 41 7.23 -4.51 21.98
C THR A 41 6.43 -5.80 21.74
N ARG A 42 7.08 -6.94 21.54
CA ARG A 42 6.46 -8.26 21.42
C ARG A 42 5.86 -8.74 22.73
N LYS A 43 6.42 -8.42 23.89
CA LYS A 43 5.82 -8.80 25.18
C LYS A 43 4.46 -8.13 25.37
N ILE A 44 4.29 -6.91 24.89
CA ILE A 44 3.00 -6.21 24.88
C ILE A 44 2.10 -6.74 23.76
N LEU A 45 2.57 -6.67 22.51
CA LEU A 45 1.72 -6.88 21.33
C LEU A 45 1.55 -8.34 20.90
N GLY A 46 2.40 -9.24 21.39
CA GLY A 46 2.44 -10.63 20.95
C GLY A 46 2.71 -10.78 19.45
N PRO A 47 2.22 -11.87 18.83
CA PRO A 47 2.48 -12.17 17.41
C PRO A 47 1.81 -11.18 16.45
N ALA A 48 0.80 -10.43 16.90
CA ALA A 48 0.09 -9.45 16.07
C ALA A 48 1.01 -8.32 15.58
N LEU A 49 2.11 -8.03 16.29
CA LEU A 49 3.15 -7.12 15.81
C LEU A 49 3.75 -7.59 14.49
N ALA A 50 4.18 -8.86 14.42
CA ALA A 50 4.83 -9.42 13.23
C ALA A 50 3.85 -9.48 12.06
N TRP A 51 2.61 -9.92 12.29
CA TRP A 51 1.55 -9.95 11.27
C TRP A 51 1.22 -8.55 10.71
N ALA A 52 1.09 -7.54 11.57
CA ALA A 52 0.80 -6.17 11.16
C ALA A 52 1.95 -5.59 10.31
N ARG A 53 3.21 -5.85 10.70
CA ARG A 53 4.38 -5.31 9.99
C ARG A 53 4.72 -6.05 8.71
N ALA A 54 4.56 -7.38 8.67
CA ALA A 54 4.75 -8.19 7.46
C ALA A 54 3.72 -7.83 6.37
N SER A 55 2.44 -7.72 6.74
CA SER A 55 1.38 -7.30 5.82
C SER A 55 1.58 -5.86 5.34
N ALA A 56 2.03 -4.93 6.20
CA ALA A 56 2.37 -3.57 5.80
C ALA A 56 3.52 -3.50 4.78
N ALA A 57 4.54 -4.36 4.92
CA ALA A 57 5.64 -4.44 3.95
C ALA A 57 5.14 -4.93 2.58
N ALA A 58 4.28 -5.95 2.56
CA ALA A 58 3.63 -6.42 1.34
C ALA A 58 2.72 -5.34 0.72
N LEU A 59 1.97 -4.58 1.54
CA LEU A 59 1.16 -3.46 1.07
C LEU A 59 2.01 -2.38 0.39
N ASN A 60 3.17 -2.01 0.97
CA ASN A 60 4.08 -1.03 0.37
C ASN A 60 4.56 -1.47 -1.03
N LEU A 61 4.96 -2.74 -1.18
CA LEU A 61 5.36 -3.31 -2.47
C LEU A 61 4.23 -3.23 -3.50
N ASN A 62 3.01 -3.63 -3.14
CA ASN A 62 1.90 -3.65 -4.07
C ASN A 62 1.37 -2.24 -4.40
N CYS A 63 1.37 -1.32 -3.44
CA CYS A 63 0.98 0.07 -3.65
C CYS A 63 2.00 0.82 -4.52
N MET A 64 3.28 0.44 -4.48
CA MET A 64 4.27 0.93 -5.45
C MET A 64 3.90 0.49 -6.88
N LEU A 65 3.47 -0.76 -7.04
CA LEU A 65 3.24 -1.36 -8.36
C LEU A 65 1.88 -0.99 -8.98
N ILE A 66 0.83 -0.74 -8.19
CA ILE A 66 -0.55 -0.65 -8.69
C ILE A 66 -0.79 0.45 -9.75
N LEU A 67 -0.03 1.56 -9.70
CA LEU A 67 -0.14 2.68 -10.65
C LEU A 67 0.58 2.43 -11.98
N LEU A 68 1.64 1.62 -11.99
CA LEU A 68 2.47 1.43 -13.19
C LEU A 68 1.69 0.78 -14.35
N PRO A 69 0.86 -0.27 -14.14
CA PRO A 69 0.09 -0.88 -15.22
C PRO A 69 -1.01 0.02 -15.79
N VAL A 70 -1.42 1.10 -15.10
CA VAL A 70 -2.43 2.02 -15.62
C VAL A 70 -1.84 3.21 -16.39
N CYS A 71 -0.51 3.38 -16.34
CA CYS A 71 0.24 4.37 -17.12
C CYS A 71 0.34 3.97 -18.60
N ARG A 72 -0.75 4.10 -19.37
CA ARG A 72 -0.85 3.60 -20.76
C ARG A 72 0.22 4.14 -21.71
N ASN A 73 0.62 5.41 -21.58
CA ASN A 73 1.70 5.99 -22.39
C ASN A 73 3.04 5.31 -22.10
N LEU A 74 3.35 5.05 -20.82
CA LEU A 74 4.54 4.32 -20.40
C LEU A 74 4.53 2.88 -20.92
N VAL A 75 3.41 2.18 -20.73
CA VAL A 75 3.23 0.81 -21.24
C VAL A 75 3.41 0.78 -22.76
N SER A 76 2.86 1.75 -23.49
CA SER A 76 2.98 1.85 -24.95
C SER A 76 4.41 2.17 -25.39
N PHE A 77 5.11 3.05 -24.66
CA PHE A 77 6.51 3.37 -24.90
C PHE A 77 7.39 2.13 -24.72
N LEU A 78 7.25 1.43 -23.58
CA LEU A 78 7.95 0.18 -23.32
C LEU A 78 7.65 -0.85 -24.41
N ARG A 79 6.39 -0.97 -24.84
CA ARG A 79 5.98 -1.85 -25.95
C ARG A 79 6.75 -1.56 -27.24
N GLY A 80 6.96 -0.29 -27.56
CA GLY A 80 7.71 0.16 -28.74
C GLY A 80 9.22 0.00 -28.59
N SER A 81 9.78 0.24 -27.41
CA SER A 81 11.21 0.04 -27.14
C SER A 81 11.61 -1.43 -27.25
N PHE A 82 10.78 -2.35 -26.74
CA PHE A 82 11.00 -3.80 -26.89
C PHE A 82 10.72 -4.34 -28.31
N GLN A 83 10.21 -3.51 -29.22
CA GLN A 83 10.11 -3.87 -30.64
C GLN A 83 11.50 -4.01 -31.28
N LYS A 84 12.50 -3.24 -30.81
CA LYS A 84 13.85 -3.21 -31.38
C LYS A 84 14.80 -4.25 -30.76
N CYS A 85 14.54 -4.72 -29.54
CA CYS A 85 15.52 -5.46 -28.72
C CYS A 85 15.11 -6.92 -28.39
N CYS A 86 14.14 -7.48 -29.11
CA CYS A 86 13.67 -8.88 -29.03
C CYS A 86 12.68 -9.22 -27.89
N ASN A 87 11.48 -9.66 -28.30
CA ASN A 87 10.75 -10.88 -27.90
C ASN A 87 9.22 -10.63 -27.93
N ARG A 88 8.50 -11.29 -28.87
CA ARG A 88 7.03 -11.23 -29.01
C ARG A 88 6.30 -11.56 -27.70
N ASN A 89 6.96 -12.32 -26.81
CA ASN A 89 6.48 -12.72 -25.50
C ASN A 89 6.37 -11.55 -24.50
N ILE A 90 7.36 -10.65 -24.43
CA ILE A 90 7.34 -9.49 -23.52
C ILE A 90 6.23 -8.52 -23.93
N ARG A 91 6.06 -8.31 -25.24
CA ARG A 91 4.98 -7.47 -25.78
C ARG A 91 3.60 -7.96 -25.35
N ARG A 92 3.36 -9.27 -25.48
CA ARG A 92 2.11 -9.92 -25.05
C ARG A 92 1.85 -9.78 -23.55
N GLN A 93 2.91 -9.68 -22.73
CA GLN A 93 2.74 -9.41 -21.29
C GLN A 93 2.31 -7.99 -21.02
N LEU A 94 2.91 -7.02 -21.70
CA LEU A 94 2.51 -5.62 -21.57
C LEU A 94 1.05 -5.42 -21.98
N ASP A 95 0.53 -6.17 -22.96
CA ASP A 95 -0.89 -6.10 -23.35
C ASP A 95 -1.84 -6.61 -22.23
N LYS A 96 -1.35 -7.40 -21.25
CA LYS A 96 -2.13 -7.89 -20.10
C LYS A 96 -2.03 -7.01 -18.85
N HIS A 97 -1.53 -5.77 -18.99
CA HIS A 97 -1.28 -4.85 -17.87
C HIS A 97 -2.50 -4.64 -16.94
N ILE A 98 -3.74 -4.51 -17.46
CA ILE A 98 -4.94 -4.35 -16.62
C ILE A 98 -5.27 -5.62 -15.83
N THR A 99 -4.98 -6.80 -16.38
CA THR A 99 -5.15 -8.05 -15.64
C THR A 99 -4.17 -8.13 -14.48
N PHE A 100 -2.93 -7.67 -14.68
CA PHE A 100 -1.96 -7.59 -13.60
C PHE A 100 -2.35 -6.55 -12.52
N HIS A 101 -2.87 -5.39 -12.92
CA HIS A 101 -3.44 -4.40 -11.99
C HIS A 101 -4.51 -5.02 -11.07
N ARG A 102 -5.41 -5.85 -11.61
CA ARG A 102 -6.42 -6.56 -10.82
C ARG A 102 -5.81 -7.54 -9.82
N TYR A 103 -4.77 -8.28 -10.20
CA TYR A 103 -4.05 -9.18 -9.28
C TYR A 103 -3.38 -8.42 -8.13
N ILE A 104 -2.74 -7.30 -8.43
CA ILE A 104 -2.17 -6.41 -7.40
C ILE A 104 -3.28 -5.91 -6.47
N ALA A 105 -4.43 -5.47 -7.03
CA ALA A 105 -5.56 -5.01 -6.23
C ALA A 105 -6.10 -6.08 -5.27
N TYR A 106 -6.23 -7.34 -5.71
CA TYR A 106 -6.63 -8.44 -4.84
C TYR A 106 -5.60 -8.71 -3.73
N MET A 107 -4.30 -8.64 -4.03
CA MET A 107 -3.25 -8.76 -3.02
C MET A 107 -3.30 -7.62 -2.00
N ILE A 108 -3.54 -6.38 -2.45
CA ILE A 108 -3.76 -5.23 -1.56
C ILE A 108 -4.93 -5.52 -0.62
N CYS A 109 -6.08 -5.96 -1.13
CA CYS A 109 -7.24 -6.29 -0.30
C CYS A 109 -6.92 -7.35 0.76
N LEU A 110 -6.28 -8.46 0.35
CA LEU A 110 -5.91 -9.54 1.25
C LEU A 110 -4.96 -9.04 2.36
N MET A 111 -3.90 -8.31 1.98
CA MET A 111 -2.93 -7.80 2.95
C MET A 111 -3.55 -6.72 3.84
N THR A 112 -4.50 -5.91 3.35
CA THR A 112 -5.23 -4.94 4.17
C THR A 112 -6.07 -5.63 5.23
N VAL A 113 -6.77 -6.73 4.91
CA VAL A 113 -7.55 -7.48 5.91
C VAL A 113 -6.64 -8.03 7.01
N ILE A 114 -5.51 -8.64 6.64
CA ILE A 114 -4.52 -9.15 7.60
C ILE A 114 -3.94 -8.01 8.45
N HIS A 115 -3.60 -6.89 7.83
CA HIS A 115 -3.01 -5.72 8.48
C HIS A 115 -3.96 -5.08 9.50
N VAL A 116 -5.21 -4.82 9.09
CA VAL A 116 -6.24 -4.23 9.95
C VAL A 116 -6.57 -5.19 11.10
N GLY A 117 -6.78 -6.48 10.81
CA GLY A 117 -7.04 -7.48 11.84
C GLY A 117 -5.93 -7.55 12.88
N ALA A 118 -4.66 -7.56 12.45
CA ALA A 118 -3.52 -7.53 13.36
C ALA A 118 -3.44 -6.23 14.18
N HIS A 119 -3.82 -5.09 13.59
CA HIS A 119 -3.87 -3.82 14.32
C HIS A 119 -4.98 -3.76 15.38
N VAL A 120 -6.14 -4.38 15.15
CA VAL A 120 -7.20 -4.50 16.16
C VAL A 120 -6.66 -5.20 17.41
N PHE A 121 -6.02 -6.37 17.25
CA PHE A 121 -5.37 -7.08 18.37
C PHE A 121 -4.26 -6.27 19.03
N ASN A 122 -3.50 -5.47 18.26
CA ASN A 122 -2.43 -4.66 18.82
C ASN A 122 -2.98 -3.55 19.73
N VAL A 123 -4.06 -2.87 19.33
CA VAL A 123 -4.66 -1.80 20.14
C VAL A 123 -5.28 -2.37 21.42
N GLU A 124 -5.99 -3.49 21.31
CA GLU A 124 -6.54 -4.20 22.48
C GLU A 124 -5.44 -4.57 23.49
N ARG A 125 -4.34 -5.17 23.02
CA ARG A 125 -3.20 -5.51 23.88
C ARG A 125 -2.48 -4.31 24.49
N TYR A 126 -2.40 -3.19 23.77
CA TYR A 126 -1.88 -1.95 24.36
C TYR A 126 -2.76 -1.44 25.51
N ALA A 127 -4.09 -1.51 25.36
CA ALA A 127 -5.03 -1.10 26.39
C ALA A 127 -4.97 -2.04 27.61
N GLU A 128 -4.98 -3.36 27.38
CA GLU A 128 -4.83 -4.36 28.45
C GLU A 128 -3.50 -4.26 29.20
N ALA A 129 -2.40 -3.93 28.49
CA ALA A 129 -1.09 -3.78 29.12
C ALA A 129 -0.99 -2.54 30.01
N TYR A 130 -1.85 -1.54 29.80
CA TYR A 130 -1.94 -0.37 30.68
C TYR A 130 -2.80 -0.67 31.92
N ASP A 131 -3.96 -1.30 31.72
CA ASP A 131 -4.94 -1.57 32.77
C ASP A 131 -4.66 -2.86 33.58
N SER A 132 -3.48 -3.48 33.40
CA SER A 132 -3.22 -4.82 33.93
C SER A 132 -3.22 -4.85 35.47
N PRO A 133 -4.21 -5.50 36.11
CA PRO A 133 -4.37 -5.46 37.57
C PRO A 133 -3.64 -6.61 38.28
N THR A 134 -3.01 -7.53 37.55
CA THR A 134 -2.41 -8.75 38.10
C THR A 134 -0.91 -8.61 38.38
N PRO A 135 -0.40 -9.09 39.54
CA PRO A 135 1.02 -9.04 39.89
C PRO A 135 1.93 -9.78 38.90
N ASP A 136 1.41 -10.84 38.27
CA ASP A 136 2.16 -11.70 37.32
C ASP A 136 2.58 -10.98 36.03
N ARG A 137 2.04 -9.78 35.78
CA ARG A 137 2.32 -8.95 34.60
C ARG A 137 3.13 -7.69 34.97
N GLU A 138 3.97 -7.76 35.99
CA GLU A 138 4.83 -6.65 36.45
C GLU A 138 5.59 -5.97 35.31
N LEU A 139 6.16 -6.76 34.39
CA LEU A 139 6.89 -6.25 33.22
C LEU A 139 6.02 -5.36 32.33
N LEU A 140 4.77 -5.75 32.06
CA LEU A 140 3.88 -4.98 31.18
C LEU A 140 3.49 -3.64 31.84
N ARG A 141 3.22 -3.65 33.14
CA ARG A 141 2.92 -2.44 33.91
C ARG A 141 4.10 -1.48 33.91
N VAL A 142 5.32 -1.98 34.15
CA VAL A 142 6.53 -1.15 34.12
C VAL A 142 6.74 -0.55 32.73
N LEU A 143 6.61 -1.35 31.67
CA LEU A 143 6.74 -0.86 30.28
C LEU A 143 5.69 0.18 29.90
N SER A 144 4.45 0.02 30.35
CA SER A 144 3.36 0.99 30.14
C SER A 144 3.57 2.29 30.94
N GLY A 145 4.22 2.21 32.11
CA GLY A 145 4.55 3.37 32.95
C GLY A 145 5.78 4.17 32.50
N LEU A 146 6.58 3.68 31.56
CA LEU A 146 7.76 4.39 31.06
C LEU A 146 7.36 5.68 30.34
N GLY A 147 8.03 6.79 30.68
CA GLY A 147 7.88 8.05 29.96
C GLY A 147 6.73 8.96 30.40
N SER A 148 6.23 8.79 31.64
CA SER A 148 5.15 9.61 32.23
C SER A 148 5.45 11.12 32.35
N GLY A 149 6.68 11.59 32.09
CA GLY A 149 7.09 13.00 32.24
C GLY A 149 7.86 13.60 31.07
N ASN A 150 7.27 13.62 29.87
CA ASN A 150 7.83 14.29 28.66
C ASN A 150 9.09 13.67 28.02
N SER A 151 9.44 12.43 28.35
CA SER A 151 10.58 11.74 27.71
C SER A 151 10.17 10.92 26.49
N SER A 152 11.04 10.88 25.47
CA SER A 152 10.96 10.06 24.26
C SER A 152 11.03 8.55 24.50
N ILE A 153 11.01 8.12 25.77
CA ILE A 153 11.36 6.78 26.26
C ILE A 153 10.13 5.86 26.40
N PHE A 154 8.94 6.32 26.03
CA PHE A 154 7.74 5.49 26.14
C PHE A 154 7.74 4.33 25.13
N LEU A 155 7.09 3.22 25.49
CA LEU A 155 6.83 2.09 24.59
C LEU A 155 5.33 1.92 24.32
N ASN A 156 4.49 1.99 25.36
CA ASN A 156 3.04 1.96 25.22
C ASN A 156 2.54 3.37 24.84
N PRO A 157 1.90 3.55 23.67
CA PRO A 157 1.32 4.83 23.28
C PRO A 157 0.05 5.18 24.08
N ILE A 158 -0.65 4.19 24.63
CA ILE A 158 -1.83 4.40 25.49
C ILE A 158 -1.34 4.70 26.91
N ARG A 159 -1.66 5.89 27.41
CA ARG A 159 -1.14 6.41 28.70
C ARG A 159 -2.21 6.68 29.75
N GLU A 160 -3.46 6.39 29.42
CA GLU A 160 -4.61 6.55 30.30
C GLU A 160 -5.60 5.42 30.03
N PRO A 161 -6.41 5.01 31.02
CA PRO A 161 -7.47 4.04 30.82
C PRO A 161 -8.43 4.55 29.75
N THR A 162 -8.58 3.81 28.66
CA THR A 162 -9.44 4.19 27.55
C THR A 162 -9.92 2.95 26.81
N ASP A 163 -11.10 3.05 26.21
CA ASP A 163 -11.60 2.01 25.32
C ASP A 163 -10.71 1.92 24.06
N PRO A 164 -10.44 0.70 23.54
CA PRO A 164 -9.61 0.48 22.34
C PRO A 164 -10.09 1.27 21.11
N ILE A 165 -11.41 1.43 20.97
CA ILE A 165 -12.01 2.18 19.86
C ILE A 165 -11.65 3.67 19.97
N LEU A 166 -11.83 4.26 21.14
CA LEU A 166 -11.49 5.65 21.38
C LEU A 166 -9.97 5.88 21.25
N ALA A 167 -9.16 4.94 21.74
CA ALA A 167 -7.71 4.97 21.54
C ALA A 167 -7.34 5.03 20.06
N THR A 168 -7.98 4.20 19.23
CA THR A 168 -7.76 4.19 17.77
C THR A 168 -8.06 5.54 17.14
N LEU A 169 -9.14 6.22 17.56
CA LEU A 169 -9.53 7.52 17.01
C LEU A 169 -8.64 8.69 17.48
N ARG A 170 -7.85 8.52 18.54
CA ARG A 170 -6.90 9.54 19.00
C ARG A 170 -5.60 9.56 18.19
N PHE A 171 -5.21 8.41 17.63
CA PHE A 171 -3.97 8.29 16.88
C PHE A 171 -4.16 8.66 15.40
N LEU A 172 -3.18 9.37 14.84
CA LEU A 172 -3.14 9.69 13.41
C LEU A 172 -3.17 8.41 12.58
N ALA A 173 -2.43 7.37 12.99
CA ALA A 173 -2.43 6.09 12.28
C ALA A 173 -3.83 5.44 12.29
N GLY A 174 -4.59 5.55 13.39
CA GLY A 174 -5.93 4.97 13.47
C GLY A 174 -6.94 5.70 12.59
N VAL A 175 -7.03 7.02 12.69
CA VAL A 175 -7.95 7.84 11.85
C VAL A 175 -7.62 7.71 10.37
N SER A 176 -6.34 7.87 10.00
CA SER A 176 -5.90 7.70 8.62
C SER A 176 -6.16 6.27 8.12
N GLY A 177 -5.96 5.26 8.97
CA GLY A 177 -6.24 3.84 8.69
C GLY A 177 -7.71 3.60 8.32
N ILE A 178 -8.64 4.18 9.08
CA ILE A 178 -10.07 4.10 8.78
C ILE A 178 -10.38 4.76 7.44
N VAL A 179 -9.87 5.97 7.19
CA VAL A 179 -10.12 6.71 5.94
C VAL A 179 -9.59 5.96 4.72
N ILE A 180 -8.37 5.41 4.78
CA ILE A 180 -7.79 4.65 3.65
C ILE A 180 -8.54 3.33 3.42
N THR A 181 -8.97 2.63 4.48
CA THR A 181 -9.71 1.38 4.36
C THR A 181 -11.10 1.62 3.79
N LEU A 182 -11.82 2.65 4.24
CA LEU A 182 -13.13 3.01 3.66
C LEU A 182 -13.00 3.39 2.19
N SER A 183 -11.97 4.18 1.84
CA SER A 183 -11.67 4.52 0.45
C SER A 183 -11.43 3.26 -0.39
N LEU A 184 -10.64 2.31 0.12
CA LEU A 184 -10.37 1.05 -0.56
C LEU A 184 -11.64 0.21 -0.76
N ILE A 185 -12.49 0.08 0.26
CA ILE A 185 -13.74 -0.68 0.18
C ILE A 185 -14.63 -0.09 -0.92
N ILE A 186 -14.85 1.23 -0.92
CA ILE A 186 -15.69 1.90 -1.91
C ILE A 186 -15.14 1.69 -3.33
N MET A 187 -13.82 1.84 -3.53
CA MET A 187 -13.19 1.62 -4.83
C MET A 187 -13.35 0.18 -5.32
N VAL A 188 -13.12 -0.80 -4.46
CA VAL A 188 -13.14 -2.23 -4.83
C VAL A 188 -14.56 -2.69 -5.11
N SER A 189 -15.53 -2.30 -4.29
CA SER A 189 -16.94 -2.61 -4.50
C SER A 189 -17.43 -2.09 -5.85
N ALA A 190 -17.16 -0.83 -6.18
CA ALA A 190 -17.56 -0.25 -7.46
C ALA A 190 -16.79 -0.83 -8.67
N ALA A 191 -15.59 -1.37 -8.46
CA ALA A 191 -14.78 -2.01 -9.50
C ALA A 191 -15.19 -3.45 -9.84
N THR A 192 -16.15 -4.04 -9.11
CA THR A 192 -16.67 -5.38 -9.41
C THR A 192 -17.30 -5.44 -10.81
N GLU A 193 -17.27 -6.61 -11.45
CA GLU A 193 -17.73 -6.77 -12.84
C GLU A 193 -19.22 -6.41 -13.01
N LEU A 194 -20.04 -6.71 -12.00
CA LEU A 194 -21.47 -6.43 -12.00
C LEU A 194 -21.77 -4.93 -12.06
N ILE A 195 -21.11 -4.16 -11.17
CA ILE A 195 -21.29 -2.71 -11.10
C ILE A 195 -20.61 -2.04 -12.29
N ARG A 196 -19.37 -2.38 -12.59
CA ARG A 196 -18.60 -1.73 -13.67
C ARG A 196 -19.20 -1.91 -15.06
N ARG A 197 -19.88 -3.04 -15.35
CA ARG A 197 -20.57 -3.26 -16.63
C ARG A 197 -21.88 -2.50 -16.75
N SER A 198 -22.60 -2.36 -15.65
CA SER A 198 -23.95 -1.78 -15.63
C SER A 198 -23.93 -0.27 -15.38
N TYR A 199 -23.00 0.20 -14.55
CA TYR A 199 -22.87 1.56 -14.04
C TYR A 199 -21.41 2.02 -14.09
N PHE A 200 -20.90 2.23 -15.31
CA PHE A 200 -19.49 2.59 -15.52
C PHE A 200 -19.09 3.91 -14.84
N GLU A 201 -19.97 4.92 -14.83
CA GLU A 201 -19.73 6.21 -14.18
C GLU A 201 -19.49 6.05 -12.67
N VAL A 202 -20.27 5.19 -11.99
CA VAL A 202 -20.10 4.90 -10.56
C VAL A 202 -18.71 4.32 -10.31
N PHE A 203 -18.29 3.36 -11.13
CA PHE A 203 -16.91 2.85 -11.09
C PHE A 203 -15.91 3.99 -11.30
N TRP A 204 -16.09 4.82 -12.32
CA TRP A 204 -15.11 5.83 -12.70
C TRP A 204 -14.91 6.87 -11.60
N PHE A 205 -15.99 7.43 -11.06
CA PHE A 205 -15.92 8.45 -10.01
C PHE A 205 -15.40 7.90 -8.69
N THR A 206 -15.90 6.74 -8.24
CA THR A 206 -15.44 6.14 -6.99
C THR A 206 -13.98 5.71 -7.06
N HIS A 207 -13.49 5.26 -8.23
CA HIS A 207 -12.09 4.87 -8.37
C HIS A 207 -11.12 6.05 -8.18
N HIS A 208 -11.55 7.31 -8.36
CA HIS A 208 -10.70 8.49 -8.07
C HIS A 208 -10.38 8.68 -6.59
N LEU A 209 -11.07 7.96 -5.69
CA LEU A 209 -10.69 7.87 -4.27
C LEU A 209 -9.27 7.31 -4.08
N PHE A 210 -8.62 6.79 -5.13
CA PHE A 210 -7.20 6.46 -5.11
C PHE A 210 -6.34 7.67 -4.67
N VAL A 211 -6.76 8.91 -4.97
CA VAL A 211 -6.06 10.12 -4.53
C VAL A 211 -6.05 10.22 -3.00
N LEU A 212 -7.22 10.07 -2.37
CA LEU A 212 -7.34 10.06 -0.90
C LEU A 212 -6.60 8.87 -0.30
N PHE A 213 -6.70 7.69 -0.91
CA PHE A 213 -5.98 6.49 -0.50
C PHE A 213 -4.47 6.71 -0.45
N PHE A 214 -3.85 7.29 -1.50
CA PHE A 214 -2.40 7.51 -1.54
C PHE A 214 -1.94 8.62 -0.61
N ILE A 215 -2.70 9.72 -0.47
CA ILE A 215 -2.40 10.76 0.52
C ILE A 215 -2.43 10.15 1.92
N GLY A 216 -3.50 9.41 2.24
CA GLY A 216 -3.64 8.71 3.51
C GLY A 216 -2.50 7.72 3.76
N LEU A 217 -2.09 6.93 2.76
CA LEU A 217 -1.01 5.96 2.89
C LEU A 217 0.35 6.60 3.20
N VAL A 218 0.64 7.79 2.64
CA VAL A 218 1.86 8.54 2.94
C VAL A 218 1.88 8.99 4.41
N VAL A 219 0.75 9.49 4.92
CA VAL A 219 0.68 10.03 6.30
C VAL A 219 0.46 8.97 7.38
N HIS A 220 -0.16 7.84 7.03
CA HIS A 220 -0.60 6.80 7.97
C HIS A 220 0.52 6.26 8.86
N GLY A 221 1.75 6.19 8.34
CA GLY A 221 2.90 5.68 9.07
C GLY A 221 3.72 6.73 9.84
N PHE A 222 3.45 8.03 9.71
CA PHE A 222 4.36 9.08 10.20
C PHE A 222 4.46 9.17 11.71
N GLU A 223 3.40 8.81 12.43
CA GLU A 223 3.36 8.87 13.88
C GLU A 223 4.32 7.90 14.57
N GLY A 224 4.75 6.83 13.87
CA GLY A 224 5.76 5.91 14.41
C GLY A 224 5.33 5.19 15.70
N ILE A 225 4.04 4.88 15.84
CA ILE A 225 3.42 4.31 17.05
C ILE A 225 4.12 3.03 17.52
N VAL A 226 4.48 2.14 16.60
CA VAL A 226 5.26 0.95 16.98
C VAL A 226 6.70 1.38 17.15
N ARG A 227 7.20 1.15 18.35
CA ARG A 227 8.55 1.52 18.76
C ARG A 227 9.42 0.28 18.92
N ARG A 228 10.72 0.49 18.79
CA ARG A 228 11.77 -0.50 19.05
C ARG A 228 12.73 0.04 20.08
N GLN A 229 13.43 -0.84 20.78
CA GLN A 229 14.53 -0.43 21.62
C GLN A 229 15.67 0.11 20.73
N THR A 230 16.28 1.22 21.13
CA THR A 230 17.38 1.82 20.35
C THR A 230 18.58 0.86 20.32
N PRO A 231 19.37 0.81 19.23
CA PRO A 231 20.54 -0.07 19.16
C PRO A 231 21.53 0.14 20.32
N ALA A 232 21.72 1.40 20.75
CA ALA A 232 22.54 1.72 21.92
C ALA A 232 21.95 1.18 23.22
N SER A 233 20.62 1.27 23.39
CA SER A 233 19.94 0.73 24.56
C SER A 233 19.98 -0.81 24.58
N VAL A 234 19.86 -1.50 23.44
CA VAL A 234 19.97 -2.98 23.40
C VAL A 234 21.33 -3.45 23.92
N MET A 235 22.41 -2.72 23.62
CA MET A 235 23.76 -3.07 24.10
C MET A 235 23.92 -2.89 25.61
N GLN A 236 23.31 -1.85 26.19
CA GLN A 236 23.42 -1.54 27.62
C GLN A 236 22.36 -2.24 28.47
N HIS A 237 21.19 -2.51 27.89
CA HIS A 237 20.04 -3.14 28.49
C HIS A 237 19.65 -4.35 27.64
N ASN A 238 20.24 -5.50 27.96
CA ASN A 238 19.95 -6.75 27.27
C ASN A 238 18.53 -7.24 27.65
N PRO A 239 17.59 -7.36 26.68
CA PRO A 239 16.21 -7.71 26.98
C PRO A 239 16.01 -9.07 27.63
N LEU A 240 16.85 -10.05 27.27
CA LEU A 240 16.74 -11.42 27.78
C LEU A 240 17.11 -11.50 29.27
N ASN A 241 18.08 -10.69 29.70
CA ASN A 241 18.53 -10.68 31.09
C ASN A 241 17.73 -9.69 31.95
N CYS A 242 17.46 -8.49 31.42
CA CYS A 242 16.84 -7.42 32.18
C CYS A 242 15.31 -7.59 32.32
N SER A 243 14.65 -8.36 31.45
CA SER A 243 13.20 -8.61 31.57
C SER A 243 12.78 -9.42 32.79
N ALA A 244 13.70 -10.15 33.44
CA ALA A 244 13.37 -10.99 34.59
C ALA A 244 13.02 -10.17 35.85
N ASN A 245 13.64 -9.01 36.05
CA ASN A 245 13.46 -8.18 37.25
C ASN A 245 13.26 -6.69 36.88
N PRO A 246 12.05 -6.31 36.38
CA PRO A 246 11.79 -4.97 35.89
C PRO A 246 11.81 -3.88 36.99
N SER A 247 11.52 -4.22 38.25
CA SER A 247 11.61 -3.31 39.39
C SER A 247 13.01 -2.82 39.73
N ASN A 248 14.06 -3.44 39.18
CA ASN A 248 15.46 -3.07 39.41
C ASN A 248 16.04 -2.20 38.30
N TRP A 249 15.26 -1.86 37.27
CA TRP A 249 15.72 -0.99 36.20
C TRP A 249 16.08 0.41 36.72
N GLY A 250 17.23 0.92 36.31
CA GLY A 250 17.77 2.21 36.74
C GLY A 250 18.36 2.23 38.16
N LYS A 251 18.30 1.11 38.91
CA LYS A 251 18.91 1.00 40.24
C LYS A 251 20.37 0.54 40.14
N ARG A 252 21.21 1.05 41.04
CA ARG A 252 22.59 0.58 41.21
C ARG A 252 22.61 -0.63 42.13
N ASP A 253 23.45 -1.60 41.82
CA ASP A 253 23.69 -2.74 42.69
C ASP A 253 24.58 -2.35 43.89
N SER A 254 24.81 -3.31 44.79
CA SER A 254 25.63 -3.12 45.99
C SER A 254 27.07 -2.71 45.70
N SER A 255 27.55 -2.93 44.45
CA SER A 255 28.87 -2.49 43.95
C SER A 255 28.83 -1.12 43.27
N GLY A 256 27.69 -0.42 43.26
CA GLY A 256 27.52 0.89 42.61
C GLY A 256 27.33 0.82 41.09
N GLN A 257 27.30 -0.37 40.50
CA GLN A 257 27.16 -0.61 39.07
C GLN A 257 25.68 -0.70 38.68
N MET A 258 25.30 -0.05 37.57
CA MET A 258 23.95 -0.12 37.04
C MET A 258 23.84 -1.30 36.07
N ARG A 259 23.27 -2.42 36.54
CA ARG A 259 23.18 -3.67 35.75
C ARG A 259 22.16 -3.59 34.60
N CYS A 260 21.05 -2.90 34.82
CA CYS A 260 20.02 -2.68 33.81
C CYS A 260 19.60 -1.21 33.84
N PRO A 261 20.15 -0.35 32.96
CA PRO A 261 19.66 1.03 32.79
C PRO A 261 18.20 1.03 32.31
N ILE A 262 17.50 2.15 32.39
CA ILE A 262 16.14 2.23 31.84
C ILE A 262 16.21 2.08 30.31
N PRO A 263 15.43 1.17 29.69
CA PRO A 263 15.49 0.96 28.25
C PRO A 263 14.93 2.17 27.49
N GLU A 264 15.58 2.55 26.39
CA GLU A 264 15.17 3.66 25.54
C GLU A 264 14.54 3.15 24.23
N PHE A 265 13.45 3.79 23.82
CA PHE A 265 12.66 3.37 22.67
C PHE A 265 12.52 4.48 21.64
N GLU A 266 12.61 4.11 20.36
CA GLU A 266 12.39 5.00 19.23
C GLU A 266 11.26 4.50 18.32
N GLY A 267 10.50 5.44 17.75
CA GLY A 267 9.46 5.12 16.76
C GLY A 267 10.06 4.69 15.43
N ILE A 268 9.49 3.66 14.81
CA ILE A 268 9.95 3.22 13.49
C ILE A 268 9.54 4.25 12.45
N SER A 269 10.50 4.73 11.66
CA SER A 269 10.25 5.70 10.59
C SER A 269 9.29 5.15 9.53
N ALA A 270 8.37 5.99 9.05
CA ALA A 270 7.48 5.66 7.94
C ALA A 270 8.29 5.34 6.69
N LYS A 271 8.05 4.16 6.10
CA LYS A 271 8.67 3.76 4.83
C LYS A 271 7.75 3.93 3.63
N ALA A 272 6.43 4.00 3.83
CA ALA A 272 5.43 3.99 2.75
C ALA A 272 5.67 5.06 1.68
N TRP A 273 6.03 6.28 2.09
CA TRP A 273 6.32 7.40 1.17
C TRP A 273 7.44 7.08 0.17
N MET A 274 8.46 6.31 0.58
CA MET A 274 9.57 5.92 -0.28
C MET A 274 9.09 5.01 -1.43
N TRP A 275 8.09 4.17 -1.15
CA TRP A 275 7.52 3.24 -2.11
C TRP A 275 6.51 3.92 -3.05
N THR A 276 5.79 4.93 -2.57
CA THR A 276 4.65 5.51 -3.30
C THR A 276 5.02 6.74 -4.12
N ILE A 277 5.96 7.59 -3.66
CA ILE A 277 6.28 8.86 -4.34
C ILE A 277 6.77 8.65 -5.78
N GLY A 278 7.70 7.72 -6.01
CA GLY A 278 8.24 7.46 -7.35
C GLY A 278 7.14 7.11 -8.37
N PRO A 279 6.32 6.07 -8.13
CA PRO A 279 5.18 5.73 -8.98
C PRO A 279 4.14 6.84 -9.12
N MET A 280 3.88 7.63 -8.07
CA MET A 280 2.98 8.78 -8.13
C MET A 280 3.50 9.86 -9.08
N VAL A 281 4.80 10.17 -9.02
CA VAL A 281 5.44 11.13 -9.94
C VAL A 281 5.34 10.63 -11.39
N ILE A 282 5.64 9.35 -11.64
CA ILE A 282 5.49 8.73 -12.97
C ILE A 282 4.05 8.85 -13.48
N TYR A 283 3.07 8.60 -12.61
CA TYR A 283 1.65 8.72 -12.96
C TYR A 283 1.25 10.17 -13.26
N ILE A 284 1.71 11.14 -12.48
CA ILE A 284 1.47 12.57 -12.73
C ILE A 284 2.04 12.98 -14.09
N ILE A 285 3.27 12.56 -14.41
CA ILE A 285 3.89 12.79 -15.73
C ILE A 285 3.04 12.15 -16.84
N GLU A 286 2.56 10.92 -16.66
CA GLU A 286 1.67 10.27 -17.63
C GLU A 286 0.39 11.08 -17.89
N ARG A 287 -0.20 11.65 -16.83
CA ARG A 287 -1.40 12.48 -16.91
C ARG A 287 -1.14 13.82 -17.60
N ILE A 288 -0.02 14.48 -17.30
CA ILE A 288 0.40 15.72 -17.98
C ILE A 288 0.61 15.45 -19.47
N VAL A 289 1.33 14.40 -19.85
CA VAL A 289 1.55 14.03 -21.25
C VAL A 289 0.22 13.75 -21.96
N ARG A 290 -0.72 13.06 -21.31
CA ARG A 290 -2.06 12.80 -21.86
C ARG A 290 -2.82 14.10 -22.09
N PHE A 291 -2.79 15.01 -21.12
CA PHE A 291 -3.45 16.31 -21.20
C PHE A 291 -2.88 17.18 -22.34
N VAL A 292 -1.55 17.26 -22.47
CA VAL A 292 -0.91 18.00 -23.57
C VAL A 292 -1.30 17.41 -24.93
N ARG A 293 -1.32 16.08 -25.05
CA ARG A 293 -1.72 15.41 -26.30
C ARG A 293 -3.20 15.58 -26.63
N SER A 294 -4.07 15.71 -25.63
CA SER A 294 -5.51 15.92 -25.85
C SER A 294 -5.86 17.32 -26.37
N GLN A 295 -4.97 18.31 -26.20
CA GLN A 295 -5.19 19.67 -26.73
C GLN A 295 -5.07 19.76 -28.27
N GLN A 296 -4.66 18.69 -28.94
CA GLN A 296 -4.58 18.68 -30.40
C GLN A 296 -5.99 18.72 -31.01
N ARG A 297 -6.28 19.78 -31.77
CA ARG A 297 -7.55 19.93 -32.49
C ARG A 297 -7.72 18.82 -33.54
N VAL A 298 -8.90 18.21 -33.53
CA VAL A 298 -9.34 17.20 -34.49
C VAL A 298 -10.65 17.70 -35.10
N VAL A 299 -10.75 17.68 -36.43
CA VAL A 299 -11.95 18.13 -37.15
C VAL A 299 -12.72 16.90 -37.61
N ILE A 300 -14.03 16.85 -37.31
CA ILE A 300 -14.92 15.81 -37.85
C ILE A 300 -15.29 16.24 -39.28
N THR A 301 -14.89 15.45 -40.27
CA THR A 301 -15.12 15.76 -41.69
C THR A 301 -16.41 15.14 -42.21
N LYS A 302 -16.81 13.98 -41.68
CA LYS A 302 -18.05 13.30 -42.10
C LYS A 302 -18.60 12.44 -40.96
N VAL A 303 -19.92 12.44 -40.81
CA VAL A 303 -20.65 11.51 -39.95
C VAL A 303 -21.62 10.71 -40.82
N VAL A 304 -21.53 9.39 -40.77
CA VAL A 304 -22.41 8.48 -41.51
C VAL A 304 -23.11 7.57 -40.53
N LYS A 305 -24.45 7.53 -40.59
CA LYS A 305 -25.27 6.59 -39.83
C LYS A 305 -25.47 5.34 -40.67
N HIS A 306 -25.11 4.18 -40.13
CA HIS A 306 -25.30 2.88 -40.75
C HIS A 306 -26.55 2.18 -40.16
N PRO A 307 -27.12 1.20 -40.89
CA PRO A 307 -28.09 0.27 -40.31
C PRO A 307 -27.52 -0.41 -39.05
N SER A 308 -28.39 -0.88 -38.14
CA SER A 308 -28.00 -1.54 -36.87
C SER A 308 -27.36 -0.62 -35.81
N ARG A 309 -27.74 0.67 -35.78
CA ARG A 309 -27.33 1.64 -34.73
C ARG A 309 -25.80 1.86 -34.66
N VAL A 310 -25.10 1.78 -35.79
CA VAL A 310 -23.66 2.05 -35.90
C VAL A 310 -23.43 3.42 -36.52
N TYR A 311 -22.47 4.18 -35.98
CA TYR A 311 -22.04 5.46 -36.53
C TYR A 311 -20.59 5.36 -37.02
N GLN A 312 -20.33 5.88 -38.22
CA GLN A 312 -19.00 6.08 -38.75
C GLN A 312 -18.63 7.56 -38.67
N LEU A 313 -17.56 7.84 -37.91
CA LEU A 313 -16.99 9.17 -37.75
C LEU A 313 -15.70 9.26 -38.56
N ARG A 314 -15.65 10.16 -39.55
CA ARG A 314 -14.40 10.50 -40.25
C ARG A 314 -13.82 11.76 -39.62
N MET A 315 -12.54 11.67 -39.26
CA MET A 315 -11.84 12.71 -38.52
C MET A 315 -10.52 13.02 -39.20
N GLN A 316 -10.14 14.30 -39.22
CA GLN A 316 -8.85 14.74 -39.73
C GLN A 316 -8.00 15.31 -38.59
N LYS A 317 -6.76 14.84 -38.50
CA LYS A 317 -5.77 15.27 -37.51
C LYS A 317 -4.45 15.59 -38.20
N LYS A 318 -3.89 16.79 -37.93
CA LYS A 318 -2.62 17.23 -38.51
C LYS A 318 -1.48 16.28 -38.13
N GLY A 319 -0.73 15.82 -39.14
CA GLY A 319 0.43 14.95 -38.95
C GLY A 319 0.12 13.53 -38.45
N PHE A 320 -1.15 13.10 -38.48
CA PHE A 320 -1.53 11.75 -38.08
C PHE A 320 -1.30 10.76 -39.23
N LYS A 321 -0.57 9.66 -38.95
CA LYS A 321 -0.42 8.52 -39.84
C LYS A 321 -0.98 7.29 -39.14
N MET A 322 -1.91 6.59 -39.79
CA MET A 322 -2.55 5.40 -39.26
C MET A 322 -1.76 4.14 -39.62
N LEU A 323 -1.65 3.19 -38.69
CA LEU A 323 -1.25 1.80 -38.97
C LEU A 323 -2.41 0.84 -38.69
N PRO A 324 -2.53 -0.28 -39.42
CA PRO A 324 -3.55 -1.29 -39.18
C PRO A 324 -3.55 -1.80 -37.74
N GLY A 325 -4.75 -1.96 -37.15
CA GLY A 325 -4.93 -2.48 -35.79
C GLY A 325 -4.65 -1.47 -34.67
N GLN A 326 -4.42 -0.19 -34.99
CA GLN A 326 -4.35 0.87 -33.99
C GLN A 326 -5.75 1.27 -33.49
N TYR A 327 -5.81 1.84 -32.30
CA TYR A 327 -7.02 2.38 -31.69
C TYR A 327 -6.74 3.78 -31.15
N ILE A 328 -7.79 4.58 -31.02
CA ILE A 328 -7.75 5.94 -30.47
C ILE A 328 -8.65 6.03 -29.25
N PHE A 329 -8.46 7.07 -28.46
CA PHE A 329 -9.40 7.46 -27.42
C PHE A 329 -10.15 8.71 -27.85
N LEU A 330 -11.47 8.68 -27.72
CA LEU A 330 -12.34 9.83 -27.96
C LEU A 330 -12.95 10.29 -26.64
N HIS A 331 -12.93 11.60 -26.43
CA HIS A 331 -13.63 12.28 -25.35
C HIS A 331 -14.76 13.11 -25.96
N CYS A 332 -15.97 12.91 -25.46
CA CYS A 332 -17.15 13.63 -25.89
C CYS A 332 -17.68 14.44 -24.69
N PRO A 333 -17.33 15.74 -24.55
CA PRO A 333 -17.68 16.55 -23.39
C PRO A 333 -19.18 16.65 -23.10
N SER A 334 -20.03 16.45 -24.11
CA SER A 334 -21.49 16.45 -23.97
C SER A 334 -22.04 15.18 -23.32
N ILE A 335 -21.28 14.08 -23.33
CA ILE A 335 -21.64 12.82 -22.66
C ILE A 335 -20.95 12.77 -21.30
N SER A 336 -19.63 12.99 -21.26
CA SER A 336 -18.86 13.02 -20.03
C SER A 336 -17.69 13.97 -20.15
N LYS A 337 -17.46 14.80 -19.13
CA LYS A 337 -16.39 15.82 -19.13
C LYS A 337 -14.98 15.24 -18.96
N LEU A 338 -14.86 14.02 -18.44
CA LEU A 338 -13.57 13.45 -18.04
C LEU A 338 -13.29 12.06 -18.63
N GLU A 339 -14.30 11.40 -19.21
CA GLU A 339 -14.14 10.05 -19.75
C GLU A 339 -13.56 9.99 -21.16
N TRP A 340 -12.74 8.97 -21.40
CA TRP A 340 -12.11 8.71 -22.69
C TRP A 340 -12.42 7.28 -23.12
N HIS A 341 -13.11 7.10 -24.23
CA HIS A 341 -13.55 5.79 -24.73
C HIS A 341 -12.64 5.30 -25.86
N PRO A 342 -12.15 4.05 -25.81
CA PRO A 342 -11.33 3.48 -26.87
C PRO A 342 -12.18 3.08 -28.09
N PHE A 343 -11.71 3.43 -29.28
CA PHE A 343 -12.28 2.99 -30.56
C PHE A 343 -11.17 2.52 -31.51
N THR A 344 -11.35 1.37 -32.14
CA THR A 344 -10.43 0.86 -33.17
C THR A 344 -10.54 1.71 -34.43
N LEU A 345 -9.41 2.05 -35.04
CA LEU A 345 -9.40 2.76 -36.32
C LEU A 345 -9.75 1.80 -37.45
N THR A 346 -10.77 2.15 -38.24
CA THR A 346 -11.26 1.34 -39.35
C THR A 346 -10.76 1.81 -40.71
N SER A 347 -10.29 3.06 -40.84
CA SER A 347 -9.84 3.68 -42.10
C SER A 347 -9.14 5.00 -41.87
#